data_AF-A0A7R9HET4-F1
#
_entry.id   AF-A0A7R9HET4-F1
#
_cell.length_a   1.000
_cell.length_b   1.000
_cell.length_c   1.000
_cell.angle_alpha   90.00
_cell.angle_beta   90.00
_cell.angle_gamma   90.00
#
_symmetry.space_group_name_H-M   'P 1'
#
loop_
_entity.id
_entity.type
_entity.pdbx_description
1 polymer ?
#
loop_
_entity_poly.entity_id
_entity_poly.type
_entity_poly.pdbx_seq_one_letter_code
_entity_poly.pdbx_strand_id
1 'polypeptide(L)'
;ILQGMKDIAKDKNKQKTLEEVKAESLKPKRWDETLEKPPLDYSEFFDEVAGQFPGITIWEIENFLPNQIEEVAHGKFYEGDCYIVLKTAIDETGSLTWEIYFWIGEKAT
;
A
#
# COMPACT_ATOMS: atom_id res chain seq x y z
N ILE A 1 49.81 39.57 5.10
CA ILE A 1 49.14 38.72 4.10
C ILE A 1 48.21 37.66 4.73
N LEU A 2 48.37 37.32 6.02
CA LEU A 2 47.59 36.25 6.67
C LEU A 2 46.16 36.61 7.13
N GLN A 3 45.83 37.89 7.34
CA GLN A 3 44.50 38.30 7.82
C GLN A 3 43.42 38.21 6.72
N GLY A 4 43.71 38.72 5.51
CA GLY A 4 42.74 38.67 4.40
C GLY A 4 42.44 37.26 3.89
N MET A 5 43.35 36.30 4.08
CA MET A 5 43.14 34.90 3.70
C MET A 5 42.15 34.18 4.63
N LYS A 6 42.02 34.60 5.90
CA LYS A 6 41.06 34.02 6.86
C LYS A 6 39.61 34.43 6.57
N ASP A 7 39.40 35.66 6.11
CA ASP A 7 38.05 36.19 5.83
C ASP A 7 37.47 35.56 4.56
N ILE A 8 38.30 35.36 3.52
CA ILE A 8 37.93 34.69 2.27
C ILE A 8 37.55 33.21 2.51
N ALA A 9 38.22 32.53 3.44
CA ALA A 9 37.91 31.14 3.79
C ALA A 9 36.55 31.00 4.51
N LYS A 10 36.17 31.98 5.34
CA LYS A 10 34.87 31.99 6.03
C LYS A 10 33.71 32.30 5.08
N ASP A 11 33.88 33.24 4.16
CA ASP A 11 32.83 33.58 3.18
C ASP A 11 32.57 32.45 2.18
N LYS A 12 33.61 31.77 1.70
CA LYS A 12 33.45 30.58 0.84
C LYS A 12 32.70 29.46 1.55
N ASN A 13 32.95 29.25 2.84
CA ASN A 13 32.23 28.24 3.61
C ASN A 13 30.77 28.63 3.82
N LYS A 14 30.48 29.91 4.11
CA LYS A 14 29.13 30.43 4.29
C LYS A 14 28.30 30.41 3.00
N GLN A 15 28.90 30.72 1.85
CA GLN A 15 28.26 30.58 0.54
C GLN A 15 27.98 29.11 0.21
N LYS A 16 28.93 28.21 0.48
CA LYS A 16 28.74 26.77 0.27
C LYS A 16 27.59 26.23 1.11
N THR A 17 27.48 26.64 2.38
CA THR A 17 26.36 26.25 3.25
C THR A 17 25.02 26.83 2.77
N LEU A 18 24.99 28.07 2.26
CA LEU A 18 23.76 28.66 1.71
C LEU A 18 23.30 27.98 0.42
N GLU A 19 24.24 27.61 -0.44
CA GLU A 19 23.95 26.90 -1.70
C GLU A 19 23.49 25.46 -1.45
N GLU A 20 24.08 24.76 -0.46
CA GLU A 20 23.64 23.43 -0.02
C GLU A 20 22.22 23.46 0.56
N VAL A 21 21.90 24.43 1.43
CA VAL A 21 20.55 24.61 2.00
C VAL A 21 19.53 24.99 0.92
N LYS A 22 19.92 25.81 -0.07
CA LYS A 22 19.06 26.17 -1.20
C LYS A 22 18.82 24.99 -2.15
N ALA A 23 19.83 24.15 -2.36
CA ALA A 23 19.72 22.93 -3.16
C ALA A 23 18.84 21.87 -2.48
N GLU A 24 18.88 21.76 -1.16
CA GLU A 24 17.98 20.89 -0.39
C GLU A 24 16.53 21.36 -0.43
N SER A 25 16.28 22.67 -0.41
CA SER A 25 14.92 23.24 -0.51
C SER A 25 14.27 23.06 -1.88
N LEU A 26 15.06 22.84 -2.94
CA LEU A 26 14.58 22.65 -4.31
C LEU A 26 14.24 21.19 -4.63
N LYS A 27 14.46 20.26 -3.68
CA LYS A 27 13.99 18.88 -3.85
C LYS A 27 12.46 18.91 -3.88
N PRO A 28 11.81 18.51 -4.98
CA PRO A 28 10.36 18.45 -5.04
C PRO A 28 9.89 17.55 -3.92
N LYS A 29 9.09 18.12 -3.02
CA LYS A 29 8.55 17.40 -1.86
C LYS A 29 7.79 16.20 -2.40
N ARG A 30 8.33 15.01 -2.17
CA ARG A 30 7.79 13.77 -2.71
C ARG A 30 6.44 13.56 -2.03
N TRP A 31 5.37 13.66 -2.80
CA TRP A 31 4.00 13.59 -2.30
C TRP A 31 3.76 12.34 -1.43
N ASP A 32 4.45 11.23 -1.76
CA ASP A 32 4.46 9.97 -1.00
C ASP A 32 4.89 10.12 0.47
N GLU A 33 5.82 11.02 0.78
CA GLU A 33 6.40 11.17 2.13
C GLU A 33 5.44 11.81 3.13
N THR A 34 4.39 12.47 2.61
CA THR A 34 3.34 13.11 3.41
C THR A 34 2.10 12.24 3.55
N LEU A 35 2.06 11.09 2.87
CA LEU A 35 0.97 10.13 3.00
C LEU A 35 1.22 9.30 4.26
N GLU A 36 0.66 9.75 5.38
CA GLU A 36 0.48 8.85 6.52
C GLU A 36 -0.52 7.78 6.12
N LYS A 37 -0.14 6.50 6.24
CA LYS A 37 -1.08 5.40 6.06
C LYS A 37 -2.22 5.64 7.06
N PRO A 38 -3.46 5.88 6.60
CA PRO A 38 -4.56 6.07 7.53
C PRO A 38 -4.64 4.83 8.43
N PRO A 39 -4.98 4.99 9.73
CA PRO A 39 -5.23 3.87 10.61
C PRO A 39 -6.51 3.19 10.13
N LEU A 40 -6.36 2.32 9.12
CA LEU A 40 -7.41 1.50 8.56
C LEU A 40 -7.41 0.21 9.36
N ASP A 41 -8.40 0.10 10.25
CA ASP A 41 -8.72 -1.14 10.92
C ASP A 41 -9.72 -1.91 10.07
N TYR A 42 -9.28 -3.05 9.55
CA TYR A 42 -10.11 -3.94 8.72
C TYR A 42 -10.56 -5.19 9.49
N SER A 43 -10.24 -5.27 10.79
CA SER A 43 -10.55 -6.42 11.64
C SER A 43 -12.06 -6.61 11.86
N GLU A 44 -12.86 -5.57 11.62
CA GLU A 44 -14.33 -5.66 11.64
C GLU A 44 -14.91 -6.31 10.38
N PHE A 45 -14.14 -6.41 9.29
CA PHE A 45 -14.63 -6.85 7.98
C PHE A 45 -14.05 -8.19 7.52
N PHE A 46 -12.83 -8.52 7.94
CA PHE A 46 -12.15 -9.75 7.55
C PHE A 46 -11.72 -10.52 8.78
N ASP A 47 -11.95 -11.84 8.76
CA ASP A 47 -11.49 -12.73 9.80
C ASP A 47 -9.96 -12.68 9.92
N GLU A 48 -9.45 -12.70 11.16
CA GLU A 48 -8.01 -12.66 11.44
C GLU A 48 -7.23 -13.78 10.75
N VAL A 49 -7.90 -14.92 10.49
CA VAL A 49 -7.31 -16.10 9.87
C VAL A 49 -7.31 -16.04 8.33
N ALA A 50 -7.94 -15.03 7.72
CA ALA A 50 -8.00 -14.89 6.28
C ALA A 50 -6.60 -14.80 5.68
N GLY A 51 -6.31 -15.68 4.72
CA GLY A 51 -5.01 -15.75 4.06
C GLY A 51 -3.85 -16.28 4.91
N GLN A 52 -4.09 -16.81 6.12
CA GLN A 52 -3.04 -17.45 6.92
C GLN A 52 -2.73 -18.88 6.46
N PHE A 53 -3.70 -19.54 5.82
CA PHE A 53 -3.60 -20.93 5.38
C PHE A 53 -3.82 -21.06 3.88
N PRO A 54 -3.17 -22.04 3.21
CA PRO A 54 -3.45 -22.31 1.80
C PRO A 54 -4.91 -22.62 1.56
N GLY A 55 -5.51 -22.00 0.55
CA GLY A 55 -6.93 -22.12 0.28
C GLY A 55 -7.47 -21.00 -0.59
N ILE A 56 -8.79 -21.01 -0.76
CA ILE A 56 -9.54 -19.96 -1.45
C ILE A 56 -10.55 -19.41 -0.46
N THR A 57 -10.54 -18.09 -0.26
CA THR A 57 -11.55 -17.36 0.50
C THR A 57 -12.23 -16.38 -0.44
N ILE A 58 -13.56 -16.33 -0.40
CA ILE A 58 -14.35 -15.47 -1.27
C ILE A 58 -15.26 -14.61 -0.41
N TRP A 59 -15.34 -13.32 -0.74
CA TRP A 59 -16.31 -12.39 -0.16
C TRP A 59 -17.21 -11.84 -1.25
N GLU A 60 -18.51 -11.86 -1.00
CA GLU A 60 -19.52 -11.10 -1.75
C GLU A 60 -19.58 -9.68 -1.19
N ILE A 61 -19.71 -8.67 -2.05
CA ILE A 61 -19.86 -7.29 -1.62
C ILE A 61 -21.34 -6.97 -1.48
N GLU A 62 -21.80 -6.81 -0.24
CA GLU A 62 -23.16 -6.43 0.09
C GLU A 62 -23.16 -5.10 0.85
N ASN A 63 -23.88 -4.09 0.35
CA ASN A 63 -23.95 -2.77 0.97
C ASN A 63 -22.57 -2.15 1.30
N PHE A 64 -21.61 -2.29 0.38
CA PHE A 64 -20.21 -1.85 0.53
C PHE A 64 -19.38 -2.60 1.59
N LEU A 65 -19.89 -3.71 2.11
CA LEU A 65 -19.21 -4.55 3.09
C LEU A 65 -18.90 -5.92 2.49
N PRO A 66 -17.71 -6.49 2.77
CA PRO A 66 -17.40 -7.85 2.36
C PRO A 66 -18.11 -8.84 3.29
N ASN A 67 -18.89 -9.74 2.71
CA ASN A 67 -19.52 -10.86 3.39
C ASN A 67 -18.89 -12.16 2.90
N GLN A 68 -18.25 -12.91 3.80
CA GLN A 68 -17.57 -14.15 3.43
C GLN A 68 -18.59 -15.22 3.04
N ILE A 69 -18.42 -15.84 1.87
CA ILE A 69 -19.32 -16.89 1.41
C ILE A 69 -18.84 -18.28 1.85
N GLU A 70 -19.79 -19.18 2.07
CA GLU A 70 -19.48 -20.56 2.43
C GLU A 70 -18.83 -21.33 1.26
N GLU A 71 -17.95 -22.28 1.57
CA GLU A 71 -17.26 -23.07 0.55
C GLU A 71 -18.20 -23.83 -0.39
N VAL A 72 -19.39 -24.21 0.08
CA VAL A 72 -20.42 -24.89 -0.73
C VAL A 72 -20.99 -24.01 -1.85
N ALA A 73 -20.88 -22.68 -1.70
CA ALA A 73 -21.30 -21.70 -2.69
C ALA A 73 -20.18 -21.31 -3.66
N HIS A 74 -18.92 -21.69 -3.39
CA HIS A 74 -17.79 -21.35 -4.26
C HIS A 74 -18.03 -21.79 -5.71
N GLY A 75 -17.69 -20.90 -6.64
CA GLY A 75 -17.89 -21.11 -8.08
C GLY A 75 -19.28 -20.74 -8.60
N LYS A 76 -20.20 -20.32 -7.74
CA LYS A 76 -21.49 -19.71 -8.13
C LYS A 76 -21.41 -18.21 -7.84
N PHE A 77 -21.38 -17.41 -8.90
CA PHE A 77 -21.33 -15.95 -8.82
C PHE A 77 -22.60 -15.37 -9.44
N TYR A 78 -23.21 -14.40 -8.76
CA TYR A 78 -24.40 -13.70 -9.27
C TYR A 78 -24.00 -12.49 -10.10
N GLU A 79 -24.52 -12.37 -11.32
CA GLU A 79 -24.22 -11.25 -12.24
C GLU A 79 -24.58 -9.86 -11.70
N GLY A 80 -25.41 -9.78 -10.67
CA GLY A 80 -25.82 -8.54 -10.02
C GLY A 80 -24.87 -8.07 -8.92
N ASP A 81 -23.82 -8.85 -8.60
CA ASP A 81 -23.00 -8.62 -7.41
C ASP A 81 -21.51 -8.50 -7.77
N CYS A 82 -20.71 -8.10 -6.78
CA CYS A 82 -19.26 -8.06 -6.87
C CYS A 82 -18.65 -9.01 -5.85
N TYR A 83 -17.51 -9.59 -6.18
CA TYR A 83 -16.81 -10.51 -5.28
C TYR A 83 -15.32 -10.23 -5.25
N ILE A 84 -14.73 -10.43 -4.07
CA ILE A 84 -13.29 -10.49 -3.84
C ILE A 84 -12.93 -11.96 -3.66
N VAL A 85 -11.94 -12.43 -4.41
CA VAL A 85 -11.41 -13.79 -4.29
C VAL A 85 -9.95 -13.70 -3.86
N LEU A 86 -9.63 -14.24 -2.68
CA LEU A 86 -8.28 -14.42 -2.19
C LEU A 86 -7.88 -15.88 -2.39
N LYS A 87 -6.83 -16.11 -3.17
CA LYS A 87 -6.14 -17.38 -3.24
C LYS A 87 -4.85 -17.28 -2.45
N THR A 88 -4.71 -18.16 -1.47
CA THR A 88 -3.48 -18.31 -0.68
C THR A 88 -2.82 -19.61 -1.03
N ALA A 89 -1.53 -19.58 -1.35
CA ALA A 89 -0.75 -20.76 -1.71
C ALA A 89 0.64 -20.69 -1.09
N ILE A 90 1.28 -21.86 -0.95
CA ILE A 90 2.70 -21.94 -0.57
C ILE A 90 3.49 -22.14 -1.86
N ASP A 91 4.49 -21.29 -2.10
CA ASP A 91 5.37 -21.42 -3.26
C ASP A 91 6.43 -22.51 -3.08
N GLU A 92 7.26 -22.71 -4.11
CA GLU A 92 8.34 -23.71 -4.10
C GLU A 92 9.39 -23.46 -2.99
N THR A 93 9.46 -22.24 -2.46
CA THR A 93 10.39 -21.87 -1.37
C THR A 93 9.80 -22.10 0.02
N GLY A 94 8.53 -22.48 0.11
CA GLY A 94 7.80 -22.61 1.38
C GLY A 94 7.19 -21.30 1.87
N SER A 95 7.22 -20.23 1.06
CA SER A 95 6.66 -18.92 1.42
C SER A 95 5.18 -18.84 1.06
N LEU A 96 4.39 -18.17 1.91
CA LEU A 96 3.00 -17.85 1.56
C LEU A 96 2.95 -16.81 0.44
N THR A 97 2.05 -17.05 -0.50
CA THR A 97 1.73 -16.18 -1.63
C THR A 97 0.23 -15.91 -1.64
N TRP A 98 -0.14 -14.70 -2.05
CA TRP A 98 -1.52 -14.23 -2.10
C TRP A 98 -1.82 -13.67 -3.48
N GLU A 99 -2.85 -14.19 -4.11
CA GLU A 99 -3.39 -13.69 -5.37
C GLU A 99 -4.81 -13.18 -5.10
N ILE A 100 -5.06 -11.91 -5.39
CA ILE A 100 -6.38 -11.27 -5.19
C ILE A 100 -7.00 -11.04 -6.57
N TYR A 101 -8.22 -11.54 -6.75
CA TYR A 101 -9.02 -11.32 -7.94
C TYR A 101 -10.29 -10.57 -7.56
N PHE A 102 -10.71 -9.69 -8.46
CA PHE A 102 -12.00 -9.02 -8.36
C PHE A 102 -12.89 -9.57 -9.47
N TRP A 103 -14.05 -10.07 -9.09
CA TRP A 103 -15.09 -10.42 -10.02
C TRP A 103 -16.19 -9.37 -9.93
N ILE A 104 -16.53 -8.77 -11.06
CA ILE A 104 -17.53 -7.72 -11.15
C ILE A 104 -18.61 -8.25 -12.08
N GLY A 105 -19.80 -8.47 -11.54
CA GLY A 105 -20.95 -8.91 -12.31
C GLY A 105 -21.34 -7.87 -13.35
N GLU A 106 -21.81 -8.31 -14.51
CA GLU A 106 -22.23 -7.44 -15.61
C GLU A 106 -23.32 -6.44 -15.19
N LYS A 107 -24.15 -6.82 -14.21
CA LYS A 107 -25.30 -6.05 -13.71
C LYS A 107 -25.07 -5.50 -12.31
N ALA A 108 -23.85 -5.56 -11.79
CA ALA A 108 -23.53 -5.00 -10.49
C ALA A 108 -23.70 -3.48 -10.45
N THR A 109 -24.26 -2.96 -9.35
CA THR A 109 -24.58 -1.53 -9.15
C THR A 109 -23.96 -0.97 -7.90
#